data_AF-A0A3D3VX96-F1
#
_entry.id   AF-A0A3D3VX96-F1
#
_cell.length_a   1.000
_cell.length_b   1.000
_cell.length_c   1.000
_cell.angle_alpha   90.00
_cell.angle_beta   90.00
_cell.angle_gamma   90.00
#
_symmetry.space_group_name_H-M   'P 1'
#
loop_
_entity.id
_entity.type
_entity.pdbx_description
1 polymer ?
#
loop_
_entity_poly.entity_id
_entity_poly.type
_entity_poly.pdbx_seq_one_letter_code
_entity_poly.pdbx_strand_id
1 'polypeptide(L)'
;MKIGINASFARKPSNGTGQVTINFLKELAKQVSEGSDPSRPKQPKGIGSLEFVLYLEEDFSKDFRLPKNFTKNIFLPLWKRDDLIRKIWWEKYLLPKKVKEDGCDVLFSLYQSATILH
;
A
#
# COMPACT_ATOMS: atom_id res chain seq x y z
N MET A 1 -5.09 -4.70 14.30
CA MET A 1 -4.08 -3.71 13.89
C MET A 1 -4.33 -3.38 12.44
N LYS A 2 -4.45 -2.09 12.14
CA LYS A 2 -4.73 -1.56 10.80
C LYS A 2 -3.47 -0.92 10.23
N ILE A 3 -3.01 -1.40 9.10
CA ILE A 3 -1.79 -0.97 8.42
C ILE A 3 -2.16 -0.20 7.16
N GLY A 4 -1.76 1.06 7.11
CA GLY A 4 -1.79 1.86 5.89
C GLY A 4 -0.60 1.51 5.00
N ILE A 5 -0.82 1.31 3.71
CA ILE A 5 0.23 1.11 2.72
C ILE A 5 0.14 2.21 1.66
N ASN A 6 1.22 2.99 1.52
CA ASN A 6 1.36 3.90 0.39
C ASN A 6 1.63 3.09 -0.89
N ALA A 7 0.58 2.87 -1.67
CA ALA A 7 0.62 2.11 -2.91
C ALA A 7 0.50 3.01 -4.16
N SER A 8 0.67 4.33 -4.02
CA SER A 8 0.49 5.30 -5.12
C SER A 8 1.38 5.00 -6.34
N PHE A 9 2.52 4.36 -6.13
CA PHE A 9 3.45 3.95 -7.19
C PHE A 9 2.88 2.85 -8.11
N ALA A 10 1.85 2.11 -7.67
CA ALA A 10 1.21 1.06 -8.47
C ALA A 10 0.55 1.58 -9.75
N ARG A 11 0.25 2.89 -9.83
CA ARG A 11 -0.33 3.53 -11.02
C ARG A 11 0.58 3.47 -12.26
N LYS A 12 1.89 3.31 -12.07
CA LYS A 12 2.89 3.19 -13.16
C LYS A 12 3.57 1.82 -13.12
N PRO A 13 2.86 0.74 -13.50
CA PRO A 13 3.40 -0.62 -13.43
C PRO A 13 4.63 -0.86 -14.32
N SER A 14 4.89 0.01 -15.29
CA SER A 14 6.00 -0.11 -16.23
C SER A 14 7.35 0.39 -15.67
N ASN A 15 7.36 1.08 -14.53
CA ASN A 15 8.61 1.56 -13.91
C ASN A 15 9.05 0.66 -12.73
N GLY A 16 10.32 0.77 -12.33
CA GLY A 16 10.90 -0.10 -11.29
C GLY A 16 10.12 -0.07 -9.96
N THR A 17 9.82 1.12 -9.44
CA THR A 17 9.08 1.25 -8.16
C THR A 17 7.65 0.72 -8.26
N GLY A 18 6.98 0.89 -9.40
CA GLY A 18 5.65 0.37 -9.66
C GLY A 18 5.64 -1.15 -9.74
N GLN A 19 6.61 -1.75 -10.42
CA GLN A 19 6.79 -3.21 -10.45
C GLN A 19 7.03 -3.78 -9.05
N VAL A 20 7.94 -3.17 -8.28
CA VAL A 20 8.20 -3.56 -6.88
C VAL A 20 6.93 -3.44 -6.05
N THR A 21 6.18 -2.34 -6.19
CA THR A 21 4.92 -2.11 -5.45
C THR A 21 3.89 -3.19 -5.74
N ILE A 22 3.67 -3.50 -7.03
CA ILE A 22 2.68 -4.51 -7.42
C ILE A 22 3.11 -5.90 -6.96
N ASN A 23 4.38 -6.27 -7.12
CA ASN A 23 4.87 -7.58 -6.72
C ASN A 23 4.84 -7.76 -5.19
N PHE A 24 5.19 -6.71 -4.44
CA PHE A 24 5.05 -6.69 -2.99
C PHE A 24 3.60 -6.91 -2.56
N LEU A 25 2.65 -6.17 -3.15
CA LEU A 25 1.22 -6.34 -2.84
C LEU A 25 0.71 -7.74 -3.19
N LYS A 26 1.16 -8.32 -4.31
CA LYS A 26 0.81 -9.69 -4.71
C LYS A 26 1.30 -10.72 -3.69
N GLU A 27 2.56 -10.62 -3.28
CA GLU A 27 3.15 -11.54 -2.32
C GLU A 27 2.52 -11.39 -0.93
N LEU A 28 2.27 -10.14 -0.50
CA LEU A 28 1.57 -9.87 0.75
C LEU A 28 0.15 -10.46 0.73
N ALA A 29 -0.60 -10.26 -0.36
CA ALA A 29 -1.93 -10.83 -0.53
C ALA A 29 -1.92 -12.38 -0.49
N LYS A 30 -0.91 -13.00 -1.10
CA LYS A 30 -0.71 -14.45 -1.06
C LYS A 30 -0.47 -14.93 0.36
N GLN A 31 0.43 -14.29 1.11
CA GLN A 31 0.72 -14.67 2.51
C GLN A 31 -0.47 -14.48 3.44
N VAL A 32 -1.24 -13.40 3.27
CA VAL A 32 -2.51 -13.18 4.00
C VAL A 32 -3.49 -14.31 3.73
N SER A 33 -3.62 -14.73 2.47
CA SER A 33 -4.55 -15.79 2.06
C SER A 33 -4.10 -17.16 2.57
N GLU A 34 -2.81 -17.49 2.45
CA GLU A 34 -2.26 -18.77 2.91
C GLU A 34 -2.24 -18.90 4.44
N GLY A 35 -2.08 -17.79 5.17
CA GLY A 35 -2.19 -17.77 6.63
C GLY A 35 -3.61 -17.95 7.17
N SER A 36 -4.63 -17.89 6.30
CA SER A 36 -6.03 -18.11 6.65
C SER A 36 -6.51 -19.56 6.41
N ASP A 37 -5.66 -20.42 5.88
CA ASP A 37 -5.94 -21.85 5.65
C ASP A 37 -5.88 -22.64 6.98
N PRO A 38 -7.00 -23.23 7.44
CA PRO A 38 -7.05 -24.02 8.68
C PRO A 38 -6.24 -25.33 8.62
N SER A 39 -5.79 -25.77 7.44
CA SER A 39 -5.03 -27.01 7.24
C SER A 39 -3.51 -26.89 7.46
N ARG A 40 -2.96 -25.68 7.63
CA ARG A 40 -1.51 -25.46 7.88
C ARG A 40 -1.22 -25.17 9.36
N PRO A 41 0.00 -25.51 9.85
CA PRO A 41 0.39 -25.22 11.22
C PRO A 41 0.33 -23.72 11.50
N LYS A 42 -0.31 -23.35 12.63
CA LYS A 42 -0.52 -21.97 13.07
C LYS A 42 0.82 -21.23 13.16
N GLN A 43 1.12 -20.40 12.16
CA GLN A 43 2.19 -19.41 12.26
C GLN A 43 1.87 -18.42 13.40
N PRO A 44 2.90 -17.85 14.08
CA PRO A 44 2.68 -16.96 15.22
C PRO A 44 1.78 -15.79 14.83
N LYS A 45 0.70 -15.57 15.61
CA LYS A 45 -0.29 -14.47 15.50
C LYS A 45 -0.31 -13.79 14.12
N GLY A 46 -0.84 -14.52 13.14
CA GLY A 46 -0.55 -14.31 11.72
C GLY A 46 -1.05 -13.00 11.12
N ILE A 47 -0.33 -12.59 10.07
CA ILE A 47 -0.66 -11.52 9.11
C ILE A 47 -2.13 -11.55 8.65
N GLY A 48 -2.78 -12.72 8.64
CA GLY A 48 -4.20 -12.89 8.29
C GLY A 48 -5.20 -12.17 9.22
N SER A 49 -4.79 -11.73 10.42
CA SER A 49 -5.63 -10.93 11.32
C SER A 49 -5.45 -9.41 11.17
N LEU A 50 -4.55 -8.98 10.28
CA LEU A 50 -4.27 -7.57 10.01
C LEU A 50 -5.26 -7.01 8.98
N GLU A 51 -5.64 -5.75 9.17
CA GLU A 51 -6.38 -4.97 8.18
C GLU A 51 -5.41 -4.09 7.40
N PHE A 52 -5.55 -4.07 6.07
CA PHE A 52 -4.69 -3.28 5.20
C PHE A 52 -5.51 -2.21 4.49
N VAL A 53 -5.06 -0.97 4.52
CA VAL A 53 -5.62 0.13 3.73
C VAL A 53 -4.60 0.53 2.69
N LEU A 54 -4.94 0.35 1.41
CA LEU A 54 -4.09 0.72 0.29
C LEU A 54 -4.43 2.13 -0.18
N TYR A 55 -3.49 3.05 -0.03
CA TYR A 55 -3.63 4.41 -0.52
C TYR A 55 -3.10 4.51 -1.94
N LEU A 56 -4.01 4.82 -2.86
CA LEU A 56 -3.78 4.79 -4.30
C LEU A 56 -4.14 6.15 -4.91
N GLU A 57 -3.35 6.59 -5.88
CA GLU A 57 -3.73 7.72 -6.74
C GLU A 57 -4.73 7.27 -7.82
N GLU A 58 -4.49 6.10 -8.40
CA GLU A 58 -5.33 5.51 -9.44
C GLU A 58 -5.45 4.02 -9.15
N ASP A 59 -6.56 3.39 -9.57
CA ASP A 59 -6.71 1.95 -9.41
C ASP A 59 -5.72 1.20 -10.31
N PHE A 60 -5.23 0.06 -9.83
CA PHE A 60 -4.37 -0.84 -10.61
C PHE A 60 -5.22 -1.95 -11.26
N SER A 61 -4.64 -2.69 -12.23
CA SER A 61 -5.38 -3.62 -13.09
C SER A 61 -6.36 -4.54 -12.34
N LYS A 62 -7.55 -4.72 -12.93
CA LYS A 62 -8.66 -5.56 -12.41
C LYS A 62 -8.28 -7.04 -12.23
N ASP A 63 -7.19 -7.47 -12.86
CA ASP A 63 -6.71 -8.85 -12.79
C ASP A 63 -6.12 -9.20 -11.42
N PHE A 64 -5.77 -8.19 -10.61
CA PHE A 64 -5.24 -8.39 -9.27
C PHE A 64 -6.36 -8.41 -8.22
N ARG A 65 -6.73 -9.61 -7.76
CA ARG A 65 -7.72 -9.81 -6.69
C ARG A 65 -7.06 -9.71 -5.33
N LEU A 66 -7.52 -8.76 -4.53
CA LEU A 66 -7.09 -8.60 -3.15
C LEU A 66 -7.95 -9.44 -2.19
N PRO A 67 -7.39 -9.95 -1.09
CA PRO A 67 -8.14 -10.56 -0.01
C PRO A 67 -9.12 -9.58 0.66
N LYS A 68 -10.13 -10.11 1.37
CA LYS A 68 -11.17 -9.31 2.06
C LYS A 68 -10.62 -8.30 3.07
N ASN A 69 -9.43 -8.55 3.61
CA ASN A 69 -8.80 -7.73 4.64
C ASN A 69 -8.11 -6.48 4.06
N PHE A 70 -8.16 -6.29 2.73
CA PHE A 70 -7.63 -5.12 2.06
C PHE A 70 -8.76 -4.18 1.65
N THR A 71 -8.63 -2.92 2.03
CA THR A 71 -9.48 -1.83 1.58
C THR A 71 -8.69 -0.92 0.67
N LYS A 72 -9.23 -0.56 -0.50
CA LYS A 72 -8.63 0.44 -1.39
C LYS A 72 -9.18 1.82 -1.04
N ASN A 73 -8.30 2.78 -0.82
CA ASN A 73 -8.62 4.19 -0.67
C ASN A 73 -7.98 4.96 -1.83
N ILE A 74 -8.79 5.26 -2.85
CA ILE A 74 -8.36 5.93 -4.08
C ILE A 74 -8.72 7.41 -3.96
N PHE A 75 -7.72 8.28 -3.98
CA PHE A 75 -7.93 9.71 -3.99
C PHE A 75 -6.81 10.39 -4.77
N LEU A 76 -7.12 11.54 -5.38
CA LEU A 76 -6.17 12.29 -6.18
C LEU A 76 -6.01 13.71 -5.63
N PRO A 77 -4.80 14.28 -5.65
CA PRO A 77 -4.64 15.72 -5.59
C PRO A 77 -5.35 16.35 -6.80
N LEU A 78 -5.98 17.52 -6.60
CA LEU A 78 -6.59 18.30 -7.70
C LEU A 78 -5.59 18.64 -8.81
N TRP A 79 -4.30 18.64 -8.49
CA TRP A 79 -3.20 18.93 -9.39
C TRP A 79 -2.87 17.72 -10.28
N LYS A 80 -3.12 17.83 -11.59
CA LYS A 80 -2.94 16.72 -12.54
C LYS A 80 -1.49 16.49 -12.98
N ARG A 81 -0.62 17.51 -12.88
CA ARG A 81 0.75 17.40 -13.38
C ARG A 81 1.58 16.49 -12.49
N ASP A 82 2.24 15.53 -13.08
CA ASP A 82 3.10 14.60 -12.34
C ASP A 82 4.47 15.21 -12.08
N ASP A 83 4.55 16.04 -11.04
CA ASP A 83 5.76 16.75 -10.65
C ASP A 83 6.16 16.46 -9.19
N LEU A 84 7.38 16.87 -8.83
CA LEU A 84 7.93 16.68 -7.48
C LEU A 84 7.09 17.40 -6.41
N ILE A 85 6.49 18.54 -6.73
CA ILE A 85 5.66 19.31 -5.79
C ILE A 85 4.40 18.50 -5.44
N ARG A 86 3.74 17.93 -6.44
CA ARG A 86 2.59 17.06 -6.25
C ARG A 86 2.95 15.84 -5.41
N LYS A 87 4.10 15.21 -5.68
CA LYS A 87 4.60 14.07 -4.90
C LYS A 87 4.82 14.45 -3.44
N ILE A 88 5.50 15.58 -3.18
CA ILE A 88 5.71 16.09 -1.81
C ILE A 88 4.36 16.39 -1.14
N TRP A 89 3.42 17.01 -1.85
CA TRP A 89 2.12 17.34 -1.30
C TRP A 89 1.33 16.09 -0.91
N TRP A 90 1.37 15.06 -1.76
CA TRP A 90 0.81 13.74 -1.47
C TRP A 90 1.44 13.12 -0.23
N GLU A 91 2.75 12.89 -0.25
CA GLU A 91 3.47 12.12 0.77
C GLU A 91 3.51 12.84 2.12
N LYS A 92 3.60 14.17 2.13
CA LYS A 92 3.77 14.96 3.36
C LYS A 92 2.46 15.42 3.99
N TYR A 93 1.38 15.60 3.22
CA TYR A 93 0.14 16.20 3.73
C TYR A 93 -1.09 15.33 3.52
N LEU A 94 -1.39 14.97 2.27
CA LEU A 94 -2.67 14.29 1.96
C LEU A 94 -2.70 12.88 2.51
N LEU A 95 -1.63 12.11 2.28
CA LEU A 95 -1.53 10.72 2.74
C LEU A 95 -1.52 10.64 4.27
N PRO A 96 -0.68 11.37 5.03
CA PRO A 96 -0.73 11.33 6.49
C PRO A 96 -2.07 11.77 7.08
N LYS A 97 -2.76 12.72 6.44
CA LYS A 97 -4.11 13.13 6.86
C LYS A 97 -5.10 11.97 6.70
N LYS A 98 -5.10 11.29 5.56
CA LYS A 98 -5.98 10.14 5.29
C LYS A 98 -5.70 8.94 6.21
N VAL A 99 -4.42 8.65 6.45
CA VAL A 99 -3.97 7.61 7.40
C VAL A 99 -4.51 7.85 8.80
N LYS A 100 -4.52 9.11 9.25
CA LYS A 100 -5.09 9.50 10.55
C LYS A 100 -6.62 9.39 10.56
N GLU A 101 -7.29 9.83 9.49
CA GLU A 101 -8.75 9.71 9.34
C GLU A 101 -9.22 8.25 9.37
N ASP A 102 -8.46 7.35 8.73
CA ASP A 102 -8.78 5.92 8.65
C ASP A 102 -8.38 5.13 9.91
N GLY A 103 -7.71 5.78 10.87
CA GLY A 103 -7.29 5.20 12.14
C GLY A 103 -6.23 4.10 11.98
N CYS A 104 -5.29 4.25 11.04
CA CYS A 104 -4.20 3.28 10.88
C CYS A 104 -3.18 3.40 12.02
N ASP A 105 -2.74 2.25 12.55
CA ASP A 105 -1.72 2.16 13.60
C ASP A 105 -0.31 2.45 13.03
N VAL A 106 -0.05 1.98 11.80
CA VAL A 106 1.25 2.11 11.12
C VAL A 106 1.02 2.48 9.66
N LEU A 107 1.88 3.35 9.12
CA LEU A 107 1.98 3.64 7.69
C LEU A 107 3.27 3.03 7.15
N PHE A 108 3.13 2.17 6.14
CA PHE A 108 4.23 1.58 5.40
C PHE A 108 4.30 2.18 4.00
N SER A 109 5.48 2.60 3.57
CA SER A 109 5.71 3.07 2.20
C SER A 109 6.94 2.39 1.62
N LEU A 110 6.77 1.83 0.40
CA LEU A 110 7.85 1.17 -0.33
C LEU A 110 8.88 2.15 -0.90
N TYR A 111 8.57 3.44 -0.89
CA TYR A 111 9.52 4.48 -1.21
C TYR A 111 10.22 4.93 0.07
N GLN A 112 11.29 4.24 0.41
CA GLN A 112 12.28 4.71 1.38
C GLN A 112 13.49 5.20 0.57
N SER A 113 13.81 6.49 0.65
CA SER A 113 15.06 6.99 0.09
C SER A 113 16.21 6.28 0.79
N ALA A 114 16.98 5.49 0.04
CA ALA A 114 18.01 4.61 0.61
C ALA A 114 19.28 5.36 1.03
N THR A 115 19.45 6.62 0.63
CA THR A 115 20.72 7.32 0.80
C THR A 115 20.57 8.55 1.69
N ILE A 116 20.99 8.40 2.94
CA ILE A 116 21.40 9.51 3.79
C ILE A 116 22.93 9.52 3.74
N LEU A 117 23.52 10.43 2.96
CA LEU A 117 24.95 10.71 3.06
C LEU A 117 25.12 11.64 4.27
N HIS A 118 25.84 11.16 5.28
CA HIS A 118 26.34 11.99 6.38
C HIS A 118 27.54 12.81 5.93
#